data_AF-A0AA42U221-F1
#
_entry.id   AF-A0AA42U221-F1
#
_cell.length_a   1.000
_cell.length_b   1.000
_cell.length_c   1.000
_cell.angle_alpha   90.00
_cell.angle_beta   90.00
_cell.angle_gamma   90.00
#
_symmetry.space_group_name_H-M   'P 1'
#
loop_
_entity.id
_entity.type
_entity.pdbx_description
1 polymer ?
#
loop_
_entity_poly.entity_id
_entity_poly.type
_entity_poly.pdbx_seq_one_letter_code
_entity_poly.pdbx_strand_id
1 'polypeptide(L)'
;MSAGTESLIRAIQTNDPLAFYGWLHTLKGTPDLDAGVAGDPGITALAVASLMYSKAIQSDPVLATRYAAMIEVLMDAGANPLVQIGERFVVRRGHNGKLERRRVDQGRTLAEVCGGVLCPAMQAWFGRQRAGKWSNTALHRPHPAYAHLRRNHKAMA
;
A
#
# COMPACT_ATOMS: atom_id res chain seq x y z
N MET A 1 -16.72 1.21 -4.75
CA MET A 1 -15.52 1.70 -5.44
C MET A 1 -16.01 2.61 -6.56
N SER A 2 -15.37 3.76 -6.79
CA SER A 2 -15.74 4.66 -7.88
C SER A 2 -15.09 4.22 -9.19
N ALA A 3 -15.70 4.61 -10.32
CA ALA A 3 -15.15 4.35 -11.65
C ALA A 3 -13.75 4.97 -11.85
N GLY A 4 -13.44 6.05 -11.11
CA GLY A 4 -12.12 6.68 -11.11
C GLY A 4 -11.04 5.78 -10.51
N THR A 5 -11.29 5.18 -9.34
CA THR A 5 -10.35 4.25 -8.70
C THR A 5 -10.06 3.04 -9.59
N GLU A 6 -11.10 2.45 -10.18
CA GLU A 6 -10.94 1.33 -11.14
C GLU A 6 -10.07 1.73 -12.32
N SER A 7 -10.30 2.92 -12.88
CA SER A 7 -9.56 3.41 -14.04
C SER A 7 -8.10 3.74 -13.70
N LEU A 8 -7.83 4.27 -12.50
CA LEU A 8 -6.47 4.47 -11.99
C LEU A 8 -5.73 3.13 -11.83
N ILE A 9 -6.36 2.14 -11.19
CA ILE A 9 -5.79 0.79 -11.03
C ILE A 9 -5.52 0.15 -12.40
N ARG A 10 -6.45 0.27 -13.34
CA ARG A 10 -6.29 -0.26 -14.70
C ARG A 10 -5.12 0.40 -15.41
N ALA A 11 -4.98 1.72 -15.33
CA ALA A 11 -3.85 2.45 -15.94
C ALA A 11 -2.48 1.98 -15.40
N ILE A 12 -2.40 1.67 -14.09
CA ILE A 12 -1.21 1.07 -13.49
C ILE A 12 -0.96 -0.32 -14.08
N GLN A 13 -1.98 -1.18 -14.12
CA GLN A 13 -1.86 -2.55 -14.62
C GLN A 13 -1.43 -2.61 -16.10
N THR A 14 -1.91 -1.67 -16.92
CA THR A 14 -1.55 -1.56 -18.34
C THR A 14 -0.27 -0.75 -18.57
N ASN A 15 0.37 -0.26 -17.49
CA ASN A 15 1.51 0.66 -17.55
C ASN A 15 1.28 1.82 -18.55
N ASP A 16 0.14 2.50 -18.41
CA ASP A 16 -0.20 3.71 -19.16
C ASP A 16 0.02 4.94 -18.28
N PRO A 17 1.17 5.64 -18.40
CA PRO A 17 1.49 6.78 -17.54
C PRO A 17 0.54 7.95 -17.77
N LEU A 18 0.07 8.17 -19.00
CA LEU A 18 -0.78 9.31 -19.32
C LEU A 18 -2.15 9.16 -18.66
N ALA A 19 -2.77 7.99 -18.80
CA ALA A 19 -4.02 7.67 -18.12
C ALA A 19 -3.83 7.70 -16.59
N PHE A 20 -2.73 7.15 -16.09
CA PHE A 20 -2.40 7.16 -14.66
C PHE A 20 -2.38 8.59 -14.09
N TYR A 21 -1.63 9.51 -14.70
CA TYR A 21 -1.54 10.88 -14.19
C TYR A 21 -2.87 11.64 -14.31
N GLY A 22 -3.64 11.42 -15.38
CA GLY A 22 -4.97 12.01 -15.54
C GLY A 22 -5.94 11.59 -14.44
N TRP A 23 -6.00 10.30 -14.14
CA TRP A 23 -6.86 9.80 -13.05
C TRP A 23 -6.34 10.19 -11.68
N LEU A 24 -5.03 10.16 -11.45
CA LEU A 24 -4.45 10.57 -10.17
C LEU A 24 -4.75 12.04 -9.86
N HIS A 25 -4.65 12.93 -10.85
CA HIS A 25 -4.99 14.33 -10.66
C HIS A 25 -6.45 14.53 -10.22
N THR A 26 -7.36 13.72 -10.77
CA THR A 26 -8.79 13.75 -10.44
C THR A 26 -9.07 13.22 -9.02
N LEU A 27 -8.32 12.21 -8.57
CA LEU A 27 -8.58 11.52 -7.30
C LEU A 27 -7.76 12.06 -6.13
N LYS A 28 -6.72 12.85 -6.38
CA LYS A 28 -5.84 13.41 -5.34
C LYS A 28 -6.66 14.20 -4.30
N GLY A 29 -6.43 13.88 -3.02
CA GLY A 29 -7.16 14.52 -1.91
C GLY A 29 -8.58 14.01 -1.67
N THR A 30 -9.01 13.00 -2.44
CA THR A 30 -10.32 12.34 -2.26
C THR A 30 -10.13 10.99 -1.55
N PRO A 31 -11.15 10.48 -0.83
CA PRO A 31 -11.10 9.15 -0.24
C PRO A 31 -10.97 8.02 -1.28
N ASP A 32 -11.30 8.31 -2.55
CA ASP A 32 -11.24 7.34 -3.65
C ASP A 32 -9.80 6.97 -4.06
N LEU A 33 -8.80 7.76 -3.67
CA LEU A 33 -7.39 7.42 -3.86
C LEU A 33 -7.00 6.16 -3.07
N ASP A 34 -7.57 6.00 -1.88
CA ASP A 34 -7.35 4.87 -0.97
C ASP A 34 -8.46 3.83 -1.04
N ALA A 35 -9.46 4.04 -1.91
CA ALA A 35 -10.50 3.04 -2.10
C ALA A 35 -9.88 1.77 -2.71
N GLY A 36 -10.14 0.63 -2.07
CA GLY A 36 -9.83 -0.67 -2.64
C GLY A 36 -10.96 -1.22 -3.50
N VAL A 37 -10.69 -2.37 -4.13
CA VAL A 37 -11.68 -3.04 -4.97
C VAL A 37 -12.84 -3.63 -4.18
N ALA A 38 -13.99 -3.77 -4.83
CA ALA A 38 -15.14 -4.44 -4.23
C ALA A 38 -14.75 -5.88 -3.83
N GLY A 39 -14.98 -6.21 -2.55
CA GLY A 39 -14.61 -7.52 -1.98
C GLY A 39 -13.24 -7.59 -1.30
N ASP A 40 -12.32 -6.67 -1.62
CA ASP A 40 -11.03 -6.53 -0.93
C ASP A 40 -10.60 -5.05 -0.87
N PRO A 41 -11.01 -4.31 0.17
CA PRO A 41 -10.66 -2.90 0.36
C PRO A 41 -9.16 -2.64 0.47
N GLY A 42 -8.32 -3.67 0.62
CA GLY A 42 -6.88 -3.51 0.65
C GLY A 42 -6.23 -3.44 -0.73
N ILE A 43 -6.92 -3.81 -1.81
CA ILE A 43 -6.41 -3.72 -3.19
C ILE A 43 -6.59 -2.28 -3.70
N THR A 44 -5.74 -1.38 -3.24
CA THR A 44 -5.70 0.03 -3.65
C THR A 44 -4.76 0.25 -4.84
N ALA A 45 -4.80 1.46 -5.44
CA ALA A 45 -3.85 1.85 -6.49
C ALA A 45 -2.39 1.70 -6.04
N LEU A 46 -2.06 2.10 -4.81
CA LEU A 46 -0.72 1.96 -4.24
C LEU A 46 -0.30 0.50 -4.07
N ALA A 47 -1.23 -0.37 -3.63
CA ALA A 47 -0.99 -1.81 -3.50
C ALA A 47 -0.69 -2.46 -4.85
N VAL A 48 -1.47 -2.12 -5.88
CA VAL A 48 -1.27 -2.63 -7.23
C VAL A 48 0.06 -2.16 -7.80
N ALA A 49 0.38 -0.86 -7.73
CA ALA A 49 1.65 -0.33 -8.24
C ALA A 49 2.86 -0.99 -7.55
N SER A 50 2.78 -1.19 -6.24
CA SER A 50 3.85 -1.82 -5.45
C SER A 50 4.06 -3.29 -5.80
N LEU A 51 2.97 -4.03 -6.04
CA LEU A 51 3.05 -5.42 -6.50
C LEU A 51 3.61 -5.52 -7.94
N MET A 52 3.25 -4.58 -8.82
CA MET A 52 3.80 -4.54 -10.18
C MET A 52 5.30 -4.21 -10.17
N TYR A 53 5.72 -3.25 -9.33
CA TYR A 53 7.13 -2.97 -9.07
C TYR A 53 7.89 -4.20 -8.58
N SER A 54 7.37 -4.90 -7.56
CA SER A 54 8.08 -6.04 -6.97
C SER A 54 8.29 -7.19 -7.96
N LYS A 55 7.37 -7.36 -8.92
CA LYS A 55 7.49 -8.33 -10.01
C LYS A 55 8.46 -7.87 -11.10
N ALA A 56 8.51 -6.58 -11.39
CA ALA A 56 9.33 -6.02 -12.46
C ALA A 56 10.81 -5.87 -12.07
N ILE A 57 11.14 -5.62 -10.79
CA ILE A 57 12.50 -5.23 -10.39
C ILE A 57 13.59 -6.26 -10.75
N GLN A 58 13.25 -7.54 -10.85
CA GLN A 58 14.19 -8.60 -11.20
C GLN A 58 14.26 -8.90 -12.70
N SER A 59 13.25 -8.49 -13.47
CA SER A 59 13.05 -8.90 -14.87
C SER A 59 13.16 -7.74 -15.87
N ASP A 60 12.68 -6.55 -15.49
CA ASP A 60 12.68 -5.35 -16.33
C ASP A 60 12.92 -4.10 -15.47
N PRO A 61 14.19 -3.64 -15.35
CA PRO A 61 14.55 -2.46 -14.57
C PRO A 61 13.92 -1.15 -15.08
N VAL A 62 13.67 -1.04 -16.39
CA VAL A 62 13.07 0.16 -16.98
C VAL A 62 11.61 0.25 -16.57
N LEU A 63 10.87 -0.86 -16.67
CA LEU A 63 9.49 -0.95 -16.20
C LEU A 63 9.40 -0.78 -14.69
N ALA A 64 10.33 -1.37 -13.93
CA ALA A 64 10.40 -1.17 -12.48
C ALA A 64 10.60 0.31 -12.11
N THR A 65 11.43 1.04 -12.85
CA THR A 65 11.62 2.49 -12.65
C THR A 65 10.34 3.27 -12.88
N ARG A 66 9.53 2.90 -13.88
CA ARG A 66 8.22 3.52 -14.13
C ARG A 66 7.25 3.28 -12.97
N TYR A 67 7.16 2.05 -12.47
CA TYR A 67 6.33 1.77 -11.31
C TYR A 67 6.83 2.47 -10.05
N ALA A 68 8.15 2.58 -9.86
CA ALA A 68 8.72 3.33 -8.74
C ALA A 68 8.27 4.81 -8.78
N ALA A 69 8.30 5.45 -9.95
CA ALA A 69 7.80 6.81 -10.13
C ALA A 69 6.30 6.92 -9.84
N MET A 70 5.48 5.98 -10.34
CA MET A 70 4.04 5.96 -10.02
C MET A 70 3.78 5.84 -8.52
N ILE A 71 4.54 4.99 -7.81
CA ILE A 71 4.42 4.81 -6.36
C ILE A 71 4.79 6.09 -5.62
N GLU A 72 5.89 6.73 -6.00
CA GLU A 72 6.33 7.99 -5.41
C GLU A 72 5.24 9.06 -5.50
N VAL A 73 4.67 9.26 -6.69
CA VAL A 73 3.63 10.27 -6.89
C VAL A 73 2.32 9.89 -6.19
N LEU A 74 1.96 8.60 -6.11
CA LEU A 74 0.81 8.15 -5.31
C LEU A 74 0.98 8.50 -3.83
N MET A 75 2.17 8.26 -3.26
CA MET A 75 2.43 8.62 -1.87
C MET A 75 2.44 10.13 -1.65
N ASP A 76 2.98 10.91 -2.59
CA ASP A 76 2.95 12.37 -2.54
C ASP A 76 1.51 12.92 -2.68
N ALA A 77 0.64 12.18 -3.35
CA ALA A 77 -0.79 12.45 -3.42
C ALA A 77 -1.54 12.07 -2.13
N GLY A 78 -0.87 11.42 -1.18
CA GLY A 78 -1.42 11.04 0.12
C GLY A 78 -1.92 9.60 0.21
N ALA A 79 -1.64 8.75 -0.79
CA ALA A 79 -2.06 7.35 -0.75
C ALA A 79 -1.48 6.63 0.47
N ASN A 80 -2.31 5.83 1.12
CA ASN A 80 -2.01 5.19 2.40
C ASN A 80 -1.20 3.89 2.21
N PRO A 81 0.08 3.83 2.63
CA PRO A 81 0.91 2.62 2.51
C PRO A 81 0.59 1.55 3.56
N LEU A 82 -0.35 1.82 4.48
CA LEU A 82 -0.65 0.98 5.64
C LEU A 82 -1.87 0.08 5.44
N VAL A 83 -2.36 -0.02 4.21
CA VAL A 83 -3.50 -0.87 3.87
C VAL A 83 -3.20 -2.35 4.11
N GLN A 84 -4.21 -3.09 4.56
CA GLN A 84 -4.13 -4.53 4.79
C GLN A 84 -4.91 -5.27 3.71
N ILE A 85 -4.19 -6.00 2.86
CA ILE A 85 -4.71 -6.71 1.71
C ILE A 85 -5.30 -8.04 2.16
N GLY A 86 -6.56 -8.30 1.83
CA GLY A 86 -7.29 -9.49 2.27
C GLY A 86 -7.77 -9.44 3.72
N GLU A 87 -7.76 -8.27 4.38
CA GLU A 87 -8.37 -8.12 5.70
C GLU A 87 -9.90 -8.34 5.60
N ARG A 88 -10.44 -9.26 6.41
CA ARG A 88 -11.85 -9.62 6.35
C ARG A 88 -12.53 -9.40 7.69
N PHE A 89 -13.76 -8.92 7.61
CA PHE A 89 -14.64 -8.71 8.75
C PHE A 89 -15.96 -9.42 8.52
N VAL A 90 -16.52 -9.97 9.58
CA VAL A 90 -17.90 -10.44 9.61
C VAL A 90 -18.70 -9.55 10.55
N VAL A 91 -19.91 -9.22 10.13
CA VAL A 91 -20.88 -8.57 11.03
C VAL A 91 -21.64 -9.68 11.74
N ARG A 92 -21.57 -9.70 13.06
CA ARG A 92 -22.35 -10.64 13.88
C ARG A 92 -23.20 -9.85 14.87
N ARG A 93 -24.36 -10.39 15.23
CA ARG A 93 -25.17 -9.83 16.30
C ARG A 93 -24.56 -10.23 17.63
N GLY A 94 -24.10 -9.25 18.40
CA GLY A 94 -23.58 -9.44 19.74
C GLY A 94 -24.67 -9.87 20.71
N HIS A 95 -24.26 -10.31 21.90
CA HIS A 95 -25.19 -10.79 22.95
C HIS A 95 -26.15 -9.70 23.44
N ASN A 96 -25.79 -8.42 23.24
CA ASN A 96 -26.60 -7.23 23.51
C ASN A 96 -27.57 -6.85 22.36
N GLY A 97 -27.67 -7.67 21.31
CA GLY A 97 -28.52 -7.43 20.14
C GLY A 97 -27.94 -6.44 19.11
N LYS A 98 -26.80 -5.79 19.40
CA LYS A 98 -26.14 -4.83 18.49
C LYS A 98 -25.30 -5.56 17.44
N LEU A 99 -25.18 -4.95 16.26
CA LEU A 99 -24.27 -5.46 15.23
C LEU A 99 -22.84 -5.11 15.61
N GLU A 100 -22.01 -6.14 15.75
CA GLU A 100 -20.59 -6.03 16.03
C GLU A 100 -19.80 -6.48 14.82
N ARG A 101 -18.84 -5.65 14.40
CA ARG A 101 -17.90 -5.97 13.33
C ARG A 101 -16.73 -6.72 13.95
N ARG A 102 -16.66 -8.02 13.71
CA ARG A 102 -15.55 -8.88 14.16
C ARG A 102 -14.57 -9.12 13.02
N ARG A 103 -13.29 -8.85 13.26
CA ARG A 103 -12.21 -9.20 12.33
C ARG A 103 -12.00 -10.72 12.32
N VAL A 104 -12.00 -11.31 11.13
CA VAL A 104 -11.84 -12.77 10.92
C VAL A 104 -10.56 -13.12 10.19
N ASP A 105 -10.03 -12.20 9.38
CA ASP A 105 -8.72 -12.34 8.76
C ASP A 105 -7.92 -11.06 9.03
N GLN A 106 -6.64 -11.24 9.35
CA GLN A 106 -5.75 -10.13 9.55
C GLN A 106 -5.24 -9.51 8.25
N GLY A 107 -5.41 -10.19 7.11
CA GLY A 107 -4.84 -9.73 5.86
C GLY A 107 -3.32 -9.68 5.92
N ARG A 108 -2.73 -9.15 4.85
CA ARG A 108 -1.29 -8.97 4.67
C ARG A 108 -0.96 -7.51 4.46
N THR A 109 0.11 -7.06 5.06
CA THR A 109 0.73 -5.77 4.78
C THR A 109 1.24 -5.72 3.33
N LEU A 110 1.41 -4.52 2.82
CA LEU A 110 1.97 -4.29 1.48
C LEU A 110 3.34 -4.98 1.29
N ALA A 111 4.19 -4.95 2.32
CA ALA A 111 5.49 -5.62 2.28
C ALA A 111 5.39 -7.15 2.26
N GLU A 112 4.42 -7.74 2.96
CA GLU A 112 4.17 -9.19 2.90
C GLU A 112 3.72 -9.59 1.50
N VAL A 113 2.82 -8.81 0.89
CA VAL A 113 2.34 -9.06 -0.47
C VAL A 113 3.44 -8.88 -1.53
N CYS A 114 4.34 -7.91 -1.33
CA CYS A 114 5.46 -7.67 -2.25
C CYS A 114 6.70 -8.55 -1.96
N GLY A 115 6.60 -9.56 -1.08
CA GLY A 115 7.73 -10.43 -0.74
C GLY A 115 8.92 -9.71 -0.09
N GLY A 116 8.65 -8.57 0.55
CA GLY A 116 9.65 -7.70 1.15
C GLY A 116 10.36 -6.74 0.22
N VAL A 117 10.02 -6.75 -1.07
CA VAL A 117 10.56 -5.82 -2.06
C VAL A 117 9.71 -4.56 -2.06
N LEU A 118 10.25 -3.46 -1.56
CA LEU A 118 9.60 -2.16 -1.55
C LEU A 118 10.38 -1.18 -2.41
N CYS A 119 9.66 -0.26 -3.06
CA CYS A 119 10.32 0.82 -3.79
C CYS A 119 11.07 1.77 -2.84
N PRO A 120 12.11 2.48 -3.31
CA PRO A 120 12.92 3.38 -2.47
C PRO A 120 12.10 4.45 -1.74
N ALA A 121 11.14 5.07 -2.42
CA ALA A 121 10.29 6.11 -1.84
C ALA A 121 9.54 5.58 -0.60
N MET A 122 8.99 4.37 -0.70
CA MET A 122 8.24 3.76 0.39
C MET A 122 9.13 3.33 1.54
N GLN A 123 10.34 2.80 1.26
CA GLN A 123 11.34 2.53 2.29
C GLN A 123 11.69 3.81 3.06
N ALA A 124 11.92 4.92 2.36
CA ALA A 124 12.22 6.22 2.96
C ALA A 124 11.05 6.72 3.81
N TRP A 125 9.80 6.58 3.35
CA TRP A 125 8.61 6.93 4.11
C TRP A 125 8.53 6.14 5.43
N PHE A 126 8.67 4.81 5.37
CA PHE A 126 8.66 3.96 6.57
C PHE A 126 9.82 4.29 7.52
N GLY A 127 11.00 4.63 6.98
CA GLY A 127 12.15 5.11 7.74
C GLY A 127 11.83 6.36 8.56
N ARG A 128 11.17 7.36 7.96
CA ARG A 128 10.77 8.60 8.64
C ARG A 128 9.72 8.35 9.74
N GLN A 129 8.72 7.51 9.48
CA GLN A 129 7.67 7.24 10.47
C GLN A 129 8.19 6.51 11.72
N ARG A 130 9.22 5.68 11.53
CA ARG A 130 9.88 4.95 12.62
C ARG A 130 10.72 5.85 13.55
N ALA A 131 11.24 6.96 13.02
CA ALA A 131 11.90 8.00 13.83
C ALA A 131 10.89 8.92 14.55
N GLY A 132 9.59 8.80 14.25
CA GLY A 132 8.51 9.61 14.79
C GLY A 132 7.57 8.88 15.75
N LYS A 133 6.38 9.46 15.96
CA LYS A 133 5.34 9.06 16.92
C LYS A 133 4.77 7.64 16.72
N TRP A 134 5.08 6.99 15.60
CA TRP A 134 4.45 5.74 15.15
C TRP A 134 5.31 4.48 15.38
N SER A 135 6.51 4.65 15.98
CA SER A 135 7.50 3.59 16.27
C SER A 135 6.98 2.37 17.04
N ASN A 136 5.86 2.50 17.76
CA ASN A 136 5.26 1.46 18.60
C ASN A 136 3.88 0.95 18.14
N THR A 137 3.41 1.34 16.96
CA THR A 137 2.12 0.86 16.43
C THR A 137 2.27 -0.50 15.75
N ALA A 138 1.19 -1.29 15.68
CA ALA A 138 1.13 -2.60 15.00
C ALA A 138 1.52 -2.57 13.50
N LEU A 139 1.75 -1.38 12.97
CA LEU A 139 2.35 -1.04 11.68
C LEU A 139 3.81 -1.50 11.57
N HIS A 140 4.46 -1.74 12.71
CA HIS A 140 5.73 -2.46 12.85
C HIS A 140 5.51 -3.88 13.35
N ARG A 141 4.55 -4.64 12.77
CA ARG A 141 4.74 -6.08 12.83
C ARG A 141 6.14 -6.38 12.30
N PRO A 142 6.97 -7.13 13.04
CA PRO A 142 8.33 -7.43 12.61
C PRO A 142 8.27 -8.30 11.36
N HIS A 143 8.08 -7.66 10.21
CA HIS A 143 8.20 -8.32 8.93
C HIS A 143 9.70 -8.38 8.60
N PRO A 144 10.23 -9.55 8.18
CA PRO A 144 11.66 -9.72 7.87
C PRO A 144 12.18 -8.67 6.88
N ALA A 145 11.33 -8.19 5.97
CA ALA A 145 11.67 -7.12 5.03
C ALA A 145 12.04 -5.78 5.68
N TYR A 146 11.59 -5.51 6.91
CA TYR A 146 11.98 -4.30 7.65
C TYR A 146 13.04 -4.59 8.72
N ALA A 147 13.52 -5.84 8.81
CA ALA A 147 14.49 -6.27 9.82
C ALA A 147 15.92 -5.80 9.50
N HIS A 148 16.28 -5.68 8.22
CA HIS A 148 17.61 -5.20 7.81
C HIS A 148 17.76 -3.67 8.02
N LEU A 149 16.67 -2.91 7.88
CA LEU A 149 16.62 -1.49 8.27
C LEU A 149 16.87 -1.27 9.78
N ARG A 150 16.73 -2.32 10.60
CA ARG A 150 17.04 -2.32 12.04
C ARG A 150 18.55 -2.31 12.33
N ARG A 151 19.39 -2.80 11.40
CA ARG A 151 20.85 -2.89 11.58
C ARG A 151 21.54 -1.56 11.28
N ASN A 152 21.05 -0.79 10.31
CA ASN A 152 21.67 0.48 9.92
C ASN A 152 21.56 1.58 10.99
N HIS A 153 20.61 1.49 11.92
CA HIS A 153 20.51 2.47 13.01
C HIS A 153 21.54 2.27 14.14
N LYS A 154 22.10 1.06 14.29
CA LYS A 154 23.19 0.82 15.26
C LYS A 154 24.57 1.28 14.76
N ALA A 155 24.70 1.68 13.50
CA ALA A 155 25.95 2.16 12.92
C ALA A 155 26.06 3.70 12.93
N MET A 156 25.04 4.42 13.40
CA MET A 156 25.00 5.89 13.45
C MET A 156 24.51 6.44 14.80
N ALA A 157 24.58 5.64 15.86
CA ALA A 157 24.32 6.06 17.23
C ALA A 157 25.62 6.02 18.03
#